data_AF-A0A1W0X198-F1
#
_entry.id   AF-A0A1W0X198-F1
#
_cell.length_a   1.000
_cell.length_b   1.000
_cell.length_c   1.000
_cell.angle_alpha   90.00
_cell.angle_beta   90.00
_cell.angle_gamma   90.00
#
_symmetry.space_group_name_H-M   'P 1'
#
loop_
_entity.id
_entity.type
_entity.pdbx_description
1 polymer ?
#
loop_
_entity_poly.entity_id
_entity_poly.type
_entity_poly.pdbx_seq_one_letter_code
_entity_poly.pdbx_strand_id
1 'polypeptide(L)'
;MSISLEALLALQQHTVKICEFIQTSTGHAQATILIAENAPDSLFTAWRDNAYVIVTELGNIMASRRNEIDVKLLFYAIQRTMTFEAFLNKRFPRLTVTATAEPASLPALTSVSDQKLLSVVEYPDEKNPFEEGSGSGPKEELKVADLPPKLDASPFQGIISRCFEPFMDIYVESQDRNLTELMDRFVEDFRTRGIPKPTEAALQEGGLGIVLPSCADLFVFFKKCMLQCGQLTYGGQALVQLTGVFRKYLKAYASRMLIANLPKTLSTSASIAAATSGLLQTFMKEGEAAPTRMTEEELRKICSILTTAEYCCETVQQLEDKLKEKAGPTFALEIDFAAEQEVFNNVITTSIQLLVNDLETSCEPALIAMTKRQWLSVEAVGDQSGFVTAILSHLRTTLPTLRTYLSSSRKFFTQFCIKFANTFIPKYIAHIYKCKPISPVGAEQLLLDTHMLKTVLLDLPSLGSQISRKPPASFTKIVLKGMTKAEMILKVVMAPHDSPKIFVEKFLQLLPDSDTNELQKILEMKNVRRGDQAVFSDLYRNQAPSTSQSHAAHAHGDVSALSGGGEPESGRIKKLEMLIRNRL
;
A
#
# COMPACT_ATOMS: atom_id res chain seq x y z
N MET A 1 31.32 -2.18 -36.06
CA MET A 1 32.32 -2.08 -34.98
C MET A 1 33.40 -1.00 -35.25
N SER A 2 33.22 -0.14 -36.27
CA SER A 2 34.19 0.90 -36.68
C SER A 2 33.75 2.34 -36.36
N ILE A 3 32.47 2.56 -36.00
CA ILE A 3 31.91 3.89 -35.67
C ILE A 3 32.24 4.31 -34.21
N SER A 4 32.68 3.37 -33.37
CA SER A 4 32.99 3.60 -31.96
C SER A 4 34.33 4.29 -31.72
N LEU A 5 35.31 4.15 -32.62
CA LEU A 5 36.64 4.71 -32.42
C LEU A 5 36.71 6.17 -32.87
N GLU A 6 36.03 6.53 -33.96
CA GLU A 6 35.91 7.92 -34.43
C GLU A 6 35.07 8.77 -33.47
N ALA A 7 34.00 8.22 -32.89
CA ALA A 7 33.24 8.93 -31.85
C ALA A 7 34.05 9.11 -30.57
N LEU A 8 34.84 8.11 -30.16
CA LEU A 8 35.79 8.22 -29.03
C LEU A 8 36.95 9.17 -29.34
N LEU A 9 37.49 9.18 -30.55
CA LEU A 9 38.51 10.12 -31.01
C LEU A 9 37.96 11.53 -31.18
N ALA A 10 36.71 11.69 -31.60
CA ALA A 10 36.01 12.97 -31.65
C ALA A 10 35.72 13.47 -30.24
N LEU A 11 35.28 12.60 -29.31
CA LEU A 11 35.15 12.92 -27.90
C LEU A 11 36.51 13.23 -27.27
N GLN A 12 37.57 12.51 -27.62
CA GLN A 12 38.90 12.73 -27.11
C GLN A 12 39.48 14.01 -27.70
N GLN A 13 39.22 14.33 -28.98
CA GLN A 13 39.54 15.62 -29.61
C GLN A 13 38.66 16.74 -29.07
N HIS A 14 37.42 16.50 -28.68
CA HIS A 14 36.53 17.49 -28.07
C HIS A 14 36.87 17.71 -26.60
N THR A 15 37.26 16.66 -25.88
CA THR A 15 37.80 16.72 -24.52
C THR A 15 39.19 17.34 -24.54
N VAL A 16 40.02 17.06 -25.55
CA VAL A 16 41.30 17.74 -25.78
C VAL A 16 41.07 19.17 -26.22
N LYS A 17 40.08 19.50 -27.05
CA LYS A 17 39.73 20.89 -27.40
C LYS A 17 39.12 21.64 -26.22
N ILE A 18 38.39 20.96 -25.34
CA ILE A 18 37.88 21.51 -24.08
C ILE A 18 39.03 21.65 -23.09
N CYS A 19 39.98 20.71 -23.02
CA CYS A 19 41.19 20.80 -22.21
C CYS A 19 42.20 21.79 -22.78
N GLU A 20 42.26 21.99 -24.09
CA GLU A 20 43.06 22.97 -24.83
C GLU A 20 42.41 24.33 -24.70
N PHE A 21 41.09 24.44 -24.80
CA PHE A 21 40.35 25.65 -24.44
C PHE A 21 40.57 25.99 -22.97
N ILE A 22 40.48 25.01 -22.06
CA ILE A 22 40.85 25.18 -20.64
C ILE A 22 42.34 25.51 -20.49
N GLN A 23 43.26 24.97 -21.30
CA GLN A 23 44.71 25.30 -21.31
C GLN A 23 44.98 26.68 -21.89
N THR A 24 44.19 27.14 -22.84
CA THR A 24 44.30 28.44 -23.51
C THR A 24 43.65 29.52 -22.63
N SER A 25 42.55 29.18 -21.95
CA SER A 25 41.91 29.97 -20.89
C SER A 25 42.72 29.97 -19.61
N THR A 26 43.46 28.90 -19.27
CA THR A 26 44.46 28.91 -18.19
C THR A 26 45.77 29.55 -18.62
N GLY A 27 46.07 29.64 -19.92
CA GLY A 27 47.12 30.49 -20.48
C GLY A 27 46.77 31.97 -20.39
N HIS A 28 45.51 32.33 -20.65
CA HIS A 28 44.96 33.66 -20.35
C HIS A 28 44.91 33.92 -18.83
N ALA A 29 44.55 32.93 -18.02
CA ALA A 29 44.63 33.03 -16.56
C ALA A 29 46.08 33.10 -16.07
N GLN A 30 47.05 32.47 -16.73
CA GLN A 30 48.49 32.61 -16.44
C GLN A 30 48.98 34.03 -16.75
N ALA A 31 48.47 34.65 -17.81
CA ALA A 31 48.71 36.07 -18.10
C ALA A 31 48.07 36.97 -17.03
N THR A 32 46.92 36.61 -16.46
CA THR A 32 46.29 37.32 -15.33
C THR A 32 47.00 37.04 -13.99
N ILE A 33 47.54 35.83 -13.78
CA ILE A 33 48.30 35.40 -12.60
C ILE A 33 49.66 36.12 -12.52
N LEU A 34 50.29 36.41 -13.66
CA LEU A 34 51.51 37.24 -13.73
C LEU A 34 51.26 38.71 -13.37
N ILE A 35 50.01 39.18 -13.34
CA ILE A 35 49.64 40.56 -13.02
C ILE A 35 49.19 40.72 -11.55
N ALA A 36 48.86 39.63 -10.84
CA ALA A 36 48.19 39.66 -9.55
C ALA A 36 49.01 39.11 -8.37
N GLU A 37 50.27 39.54 -8.21
CA GLU A 37 51.08 39.17 -7.03
C GLU A 37 50.69 39.90 -5.73
N ASN A 38 49.70 40.81 -5.73
CA ASN A 38 49.39 41.65 -4.55
C ASN A 38 47.92 41.70 -4.08
N ALA A 39 47.00 40.86 -4.58
CA ALA A 39 45.61 40.86 -4.09
C ALA A 39 44.87 39.51 -4.30
N PRO A 40 44.60 38.72 -3.25
CA PRO A 40 43.86 37.45 -3.37
C PRO A 40 42.37 37.64 -3.75
N ASP A 41 41.74 38.76 -3.35
CA ASP A 41 40.33 39.04 -3.67
C ASP A 41 40.12 39.37 -5.16
N SER A 42 41.08 40.05 -5.80
CA SER A 42 41.01 40.33 -7.24
C SER A 42 41.21 39.05 -8.07
N LEU A 43 42.03 38.12 -7.56
CA LEU A 43 42.26 36.81 -8.16
C LEU A 43 41.00 35.95 -8.14
N PHE A 44 40.28 35.89 -7.01
CA PHE A 44 39.01 35.16 -6.92
C PHE A 44 37.93 35.78 -7.81
N THR A 45 37.85 37.11 -7.85
CA THR A 45 36.90 37.83 -8.72
C THR A 45 37.18 37.56 -10.20
N ALA A 46 38.45 37.63 -10.62
CA ALA A 46 38.88 37.27 -11.97
C ALA A 46 38.61 35.80 -12.31
N TRP A 47 38.78 34.90 -11.33
CA TRP A 47 38.49 33.48 -11.50
C TRP A 47 36.99 33.23 -11.67
N ARG A 48 36.15 33.90 -10.89
CA ARG A 48 34.68 33.84 -11.01
C ARG A 48 34.20 34.38 -12.35
N ASP A 49 34.77 35.49 -12.82
CA ASP A 49 34.39 36.09 -14.11
C ASP A 49 34.83 35.17 -15.28
N ASN A 50 36.01 34.56 -15.19
CA ASN A 50 36.45 33.53 -16.15
C ASN A 50 35.58 32.27 -16.09
N ALA A 51 35.20 31.80 -14.89
CA ALA A 51 34.31 30.66 -14.73
C ALA A 51 32.94 30.93 -15.33
N TYR A 52 32.41 32.15 -15.20
CA TYR A 52 31.17 32.56 -15.85
C TYR A 52 31.25 32.47 -17.38
N VAL A 53 32.36 32.91 -17.98
CA VAL A 53 32.58 32.78 -19.43
C VAL A 53 32.66 31.31 -19.83
N ILE A 54 33.40 30.49 -19.08
CA ILE A 54 33.52 29.04 -19.33
C ILE A 54 32.14 28.37 -19.25
N VAL A 55 31.33 28.67 -18.23
CA VAL A 55 29.97 28.15 -18.05
C VAL A 55 29.07 28.53 -19.22
N THR A 56 29.15 29.78 -19.68
CA THR A 56 28.33 30.29 -20.79
C THR A 56 28.70 29.60 -22.09
N GLU A 57 30.00 29.50 -22.40
CA GLU A 57 30.46 28.88 -23.65
C GLU A 57 30.22 27.37 -23.66
N LEU A 58 30.49 26.70 -22.55
CA LEU A 58 30.21 25.28 -22.39
C LEU A 58 28.71 24.99 -22.49
N GLY A 59 27.87 25.84 -21.89
CA GLY A 59 26.42 25.78 -22.02
C GLY A 59 25.95 25.92 -23.47
N ASN A 60 26.51 26.87 -24.23
CA ASN A 60 26.20 27.07 -25.65
C ASN A 60 26.62 25.86 -26.50
N ILE A 61 27.81 25.32 -26.27
CA ILE A 61 28.31 24.12 -26.97
C ILE A 61 27.39 22.93 -26.69
N MET A 62 27.07 22.68 -25.41
CA MET A 62 26.19 21.60 -25.01
C MET A 62 24.77 21.75 -25.57
N ALA A 63 24.24 22.98 -25.63
CA ALA A 63 22.95 23.26 -26.23
C ALA A 63 22.95 23.00 -27.74
N SER A 64 23.99 23.44 -28.45
CA SER A 64 24.10 23.25 -29.91
C SER A 64 24.27 21.78 -30.32
N ARG A 65 24.92 20.97 -29.48
CA ARG A 65 25.25 19.56 -29.76
C ARG A 65 24.49 18.58 -28.88
N ARG A 66 23.33 18.97 -28.37
CA ARG A 66 22.56 18.18 -27.41
C ARG A 66 22.31 16.73 -27.84
N ASN A 67 22.07 16.51 -29.14
CA ASN A 67 21.78 15.20 -29.70
C ASN A 67 23.00 14.26 -29.77
N GLU A 68 24.22 14.78 -29.63
CA GLU A 68 25.47 14.01 -29.61
C GLU A 68 25.89 13.60 -28.19
N ILE A 69 25.21 14.13 -27.16
CA ILE A 69 25.55 13.91 -25.76
C ILE A 69 24.82 12.68 -25.24
N ASP A 70 25.58 11.61 -24.98
CA ASP A 70 25.08 10.45 -24.26
C ASP A 70 25.32 10.55 -22.75
N VAL A 71 24.69 9.67 -21.98
CA VAL A 71 24.79 9.71 -20.52
C VAL A 71 26.24 9.53 -20.05
N LYS A 72 27.03 8.70 -20.73
CA LYS A 72 28.41 8.38 -20.34
C LYS A 72 29.31 9.60 -20.49
N LEU A 73 29.16 10.32 -21.60
CA LEU A 73 29.85 11.58 -21.86
C LEU A 73 29.44 12.65 -20.84
N LEU A 74 28.14 12.78 -20.56
CA LEU A 74 27.64 13.72 -19.55
C LEU A 74 28.26 13.44 -18.17
N PHE A 75 28.24 12.18 -17.73
CA PHE A 75 28.88 11.77 -16.48
C PHE A 75 30.38 12.06 -16.47
N TYR A 76 31.08 11.74 -17.55
CA TYR A 76 32.51 11.98 -17.65
C TYR A 76 32.84 13.47 -17.53
N ALA A 77 32.07 14.33 -18.21
CA ALA A 77 32.25 15.78 -18.19
C ALA A 77 31.96 16.38 -16.80
N ILE A 78 30.87 15.95 -16.14
CA ILE A 78 30.54 16.38 -14.78
C ILE A 78 31.65 15.97 -13.81
N GLN A 79 32.06 14.70 -13.83
CA GLN A 79 33.08 14.19 -12.92
C GLN A 79 34.43 14.88 -13.07
N ARG A 80 34.85 15.15 -14.32
CA ARG A 80 36.10 15.87 -14.61
C ARG A 80 36.04 17.31 -14.11
N THR A 81 34.92 17.98 -14.31
CA THR A 81 34.70 19.35 -13.82
C THR A 81 34.68 19.41 -12.29
N MET A 82 33.99 18.49 -11.61
CA MET A 82 33.99 18.40 -10.15
C MET A 82 35.39 18.11 -9.58
N THR A 83 36.15 17.23 -10.24
CA THR A 83 37.53 16.93 -9.83
C THR A 83 38.43 18.17 -9.97
N PHE A 84 38.23 18.95 -11.02
CA PHE A 84 38.94 20.22 -11.23
C PHE A 84 38.56 21.26 -10.16
N GLU A 85 37.28 21.43 -9.84
CA GLU A 85 36.81 22.28 -8.74
C GLU A 85 37.42 21.87 -7.39
N ALA A 86 37.44 20.57 -7.10
CA ALA A 86 38.08 20.04 -5.90
C ALA A 86 39.59 20.30 -5.88
N PHE A 87 40.27 20.27 -7.02
CA PHE A 87 41.67 20.62 -7.14
C PHE A 87 41.92 22.11 -6.82
N LEU A 88 41.05 23.00 -7.30
CA LEU A 88 41.13 24.44 -7.00
C LEU A 88 40.93 24.73 -5.52
N ASN A 89 39.95 24.06 -4.88
CA ASN A 89 39.73 24.13 -3.44
C ASN A 89 41.00 23.75 -2.65
N LYS A 90 41.70 22.70 -3.08
CA LYS A 90 42.98 22.28 -2.46
C LYS A 90 44.13 23.24 -2.75
N ARG A 91 44.17 23.83 -3.94
CA ARG A 91 45.26 24.71 -4.39
C ARG A 91 45.20 26.11 -3.79
N PHE A 92 43.99 26.59 -3.48
CA PHE A 92 43.76 27.92 -2.90
C PHE A 92 43.00 27.87 -1.55
N PRO A 93 43.58 27.26 -0.49
CA PRO A 93 42.91 27.17 0.80
C PRO A 93 42.63 28.54 1.43
N ARG A 94 43.49 29.55 1.17
CA ARG A 94 43.40 30.90 1.74
C ARG A 94 42.13 31.67 1.35
N LEU A 95 41.50 31.33 0.24
CA LEU A 95 40.18 31.86 -0.17
C LEU A 95 39.01 31.12 0.50
N THR A 96 39.30 29.97 1.13
CA THR A 96 38.34 29.14 1.86
C THR A 96 38.36 29.47 3.38
N VAL A 97 39.25 30.37 3.83
CA VAL A 97 39.44 30.67 5.25
C VAL A 97 38.39 31.68 5.74
N THR A 98 37.24 31.13 6.10
CA THR A 98 36.55 31.48 7.35
C THR A 98 36.16 30.21 8.10
N ALA A 99 37.06 29.24 8.27
CA ALA A 99 37.00 28.28 9.38
C ALA A 99 38.26 27.41 9.43
N THR A 100 38.87 27.34 10.61
CA THR A 100 39.92 26.40 10.98
C THR A 100 39.33 25.00 11.18
N ALA A 101 39.70 24.01 10.36
CA ALA A 101 39.64 22.58 10.71
C ALA A 101 40.52 21.72 9.78
N GLU A 102 41.15 20.70 10.36
CA GLU A 102 42.13 19.78 9.77
C GLU A 102 41.61 18.90 8.60
N PRO A 103 42.53 18.33 7.78
CA PRO A 103 42.16 17.60 6.56
C PRO A 103 41.65 16.18 6.85
N ALA A 104 40.35 15.93 6.63
CA ALA A 104 39.79 14.57 6.56
C ALA A 104 39.96 13.98 5.15
N SER A 105 40.36 12.70 5.10
CA SER A 105 40.67 11.91 3.91
C SER A 105 39.45 11.59 3.03
N LEU A 106 39.69 11.53 1.73
CA LEU A 106 38.73 11.13 0.68
C LEU A 106 38.51 9.60 0.67
N PRO A 107 37.29 9.10 0.42
CA PRO A 107 37.09 7.75 -0.11
C PRO A 107 37.43 7.71 -1.61
N ALA A 108 38.28 6.77 -2.02
CA ALA A 108 38.55 6.50 -3.42
C ALA A 108 37.36 5.77 -4.06
N LEU A 109 36.82 6.29 -5.17
CA LEU A 109 35.84 5.60 -6.00
C LEU A 109 36.57 4.93 -7.17
N THR A 110 36.67 3.60 -7.08
CA THR A 110 37.15 2.71 -8.13
C THR A 110 36.20 2.71 -9.33
N SER A 111 36.77 2.66 -10.53
CA SER A 111 36.05 2.46 -11.79
C SER A 111 35.36 1.10 -11.79
N VAL A 112 34.03 1.06 -11.74
CA VAL A 112 33.29 -0.19 -11.92
C VAL A 112 32.86 -0.28 -13.38
N SER A 113 33.46 -1.23 -14.10
CA SER A 113 33.05 -1.63 -15.45
C SER A 113 31.66 -2.28 -15.44
N ASP A 114 30.82 -1.85 -16.38
CA ASP A 114 29.38 -2.07 -16.51
C ASP A 114 28.89 -3.49 -16.85
N GLN A 115 29.64 -4.58 -16.64
CA GLN A 115 29.22 -5.90 -17.18
C GLN A 115 29.27 -7.11 -16.23
N LYS A 116 29.50 -6.94 -14.93
CA LYS A 116 29.60 -8.10 -14.01
C LYS A 116 28.82 -8.00 -12.70
N LEU A 117 27.74 -7.22 -12.67
CA LEU A 117 26.96 -6.96 -11.44
C LEU A 117 25.62 -7.72 -11.36
N LEU A 118 25.41 -8.73 -12.22
CA LEU A 118 24.18 -9.54 -12.24
C LEU A 118 24.41 -11.01 -11.86
N SER A 119 25.60 -11.37 -11.40
CA SER A 119 25.88 -12.73 -10.93
C SER A 119 26.27 -12.70 -9.47
N VAL A 120 25.38 -13.29 -8.65
CA VAL A 120 25.51 -13.57 -7.22
C VAL A 120 25.29 -12.34 -6.33
N VAL A 121 24.03 -11.94 -6.20
CA VAL A 121 23.57 -11.26 -4.97
C VAL A 121 23.14 -12.36 -4.02
N GLU A 122 23.99 -12.63 -3.03
CA GLU A 122 23.58 -13.34 -1.83
C GLU A 122 22.64 -12.40 -1.08
N TYR A 123 21.39 -12.85 -0.86
CA TYR A 123 20.31 -12.04 -0.31
C TYR A 123 20.68 -11.51 1.08
N PRO A 124 20.93 -10.19 1.26
CA PRO A 124 21.03 -9.63 2.59
C PRO A 124 19.63 -9.62 3.19
N ASP A 125 19.54 -9.93 4.49
CA ASP A 125 18.32 -9.91 5.31
C ASP A 125 17.37 -8.75 4.96
N GLU A 126 16.09 -8.98 5.25
CA GLU A 126 14.84 -8.20 5.10
C GLU A 126 14.86 -6.70 5.48
N LYS A 127 16.01 -6.02 5.46
CA LYS A 127 16.19 -4.64 5.87
C LYS A 127 15.95 -3.69 4.72
N ASN A 128 15.12 -2.70 4.98
CA ASN A 128 14.81 -1.63 4.06
C ASN A 128 16.09 -0.84 3.67
N PRO A 129 16.38 -0.63 2.38
CA PRO A 129 17.54 0.15 1.94
C PRO A 129 17.60 1.58 2.48
N PHE A 130 16.48 2.12 2.98
CA PHE A 130 16.35 3.47 3.50
C PHE A 130 16.23 3.55 5.03
N GLU A 131 16.23 2.42 5.74
CA GLU A 131 16.19 2.40 7.21
C GLU A 131 17.53 2.84 7.83
N GLU A 132 17.50 3.85 8.68
CA GLU A 132 18.56 4.16 9.66
C GLU A 132 18.10 3.62 11.03
N GLY A 133 18.82 2.63 11.56
CA GLY A 133 18.31 1.70 12.58
C GLY A 133 17.76 2.33 13.87
N SER A 134 16.49 2.04 14.17
CA SER A 134 15.91 2.15 15.52
C SER A 134 15.86 0.77 16.17
N GLY A 135 16.84 0.43 17.03
CA GLY A 135 16.88 -0.82 17.77
C GLY A 135 17.83 -0.74 18.96
N SER A 136 17.32 -1.02 20.16
CA SER A 136 17.93 -0.78 21.47
C SER A 136 19.01 -1.81 21.88
N GLY A 137 20.23 -1.32 22.16
CA GLY A 137 21.24 -1.93 23.05
C GLY A 137 22.70 -1.79 22.56
N PRO A 138 23.71 -1.82 23.46
CA PRO A 138 23.93 -0.91 24.59
C PRO A 138 24.55 0.43 24.14
N LYS A 139 24.24 1.49 24.89
CA LYS A 139 24.76 2.84 24.68
C LYS A 139 26.26 2.91 24.98
N GLU A 140 27.10 3.04 23.97
CA GLU A 140 28.32 3.82 24.13
C GLU A 140 27.93 5.29 24.11
N GLU A 141 28.07 5.94 25.27
CA GLU A 141 27.88 7.37 25.44
C GLU A 141 28.91 8.15 24.62
N LEU A 142 28.53 8.55 23.41
CA LEU A 142 29.10 9.74 22.79
C LEU A 142 28.29 10.94 23.26
N LYS A 143 28.91 11.69 24.18
CA LYS A 143 28.40 12.93 24.76
C LYS A 143 27.88 13.88 23.68
N VAL A 144 26.72 14.44 23.96
CA VAL A 144 26.13 15.60 23.29
C VAL A 144 27.07 16.80 23.54
N ALA A 145 27.91 17.10 22.56
CA ALA A 145 28.60 18.38 22.41
C ALA A 145 28.87 18.60 20.92
N ASP A 146 28.37 19.71 20.40
CA ASP A 146 28.59 20.28 19.06
C ASP A 146 28.10 19.47 17.85
N LEU A 147 26.86 19.78 17.43
CA LEU A 147 26.49 19.72 16.01
C LEU A 147 27.47 20.62 15.23
N PRO A 148 28.23 20.12 14.24
CA PRO A 148 28.94 21.00 13.34
C PRO A 148 27.90 21.84 12.58
N PRO A 149 28.10 23.16 12.42
CA PRO A 149 27.26 23.96 11.53
C PRO A 149 27.37 23.39 10.11
N LYS A 150 26.33 23.58 9.30
CA LYS A 150 26.33 23.28 7.85
C LYS A 150 27.70 23.64 7.28
N LEU A 151 28.41 22.65 6.73
CA LEU A 151 29.67 22.86 6.01
C LEU A 151 29.39 23.88 4.90
N ASP A 152 29.85 25.12 5.10
CA ASP A 152 29.76 26.16 4.09
C ASP A 152 30.46 25.64 2.83
N ALA A 153 29.70 25.57 1.74
CA ALA A 153 30.19 25.06 0.45
C ALA A 153 31.43 25.85 0.03
N SER A 154 32.50 25.14 -0.30
CA SER A 154 33.76 25.74 -0.74
C SER A 154 33.51 26.69 -1.93
N PRO A 155 34.18 27.85 -2.01
CA PRO A 155 33.81 28.90 -2.96
C PRO A 155 33.96 28.51 -4.44
N PHE A 156 34.69 27.43 -4.76
CA PHE A 156 34.79 26.89 -6.12
C PHE A 156 33.88 25.69 -6.39
N GLN A 157 33.14 25.18 -5.39
CA GLN A 157 32.23 24.07 -5.58
C GLN A 157 30.97 24.51 -6.33
N GLY A 158 30.67 23.87 -7.47
CA GLY A 158 29.51 24.23 -8.29
C GLY A 158 29.73 25.42 -9.22
N ILE A 159 30.95 25.97 -9.30
CA ILE A 159 31.21 27.19 -10.06
C ILE A 159 31.19 26.99 -11.59
N ILE A 160 31.56 25.78 -12.06
CA ILE A 160 31.50 25.36 -13.46
C ILE A 160 30.49 24.22 -13.61
N SER A 161 30.49 23.26 -12.69
CA SER A 161 29.69 22.02 -12.76
C SER A 161 28.17 22.25 -12.76
N ARG A 162 27.69 23.42 -12.34
CA ARG A 162 26.28 23.83 -12.49
C ARG A 162 25.80 23.96 -13.94
N CYS A 163 26.70 24.18 -14.91
CA CYS A 163 26.32 24.30 -16.33
C CYS A 163 25.69 23.02 -16.89
N PHE A 164 25.90 21.88 -16.25
CA PHE A 164 25.37 20.58 -16.68
C PHE A 164 23.93 20.33 -16.22
N GLU A 165 23.41 21.09 -15.24
CA GLU A 165 22.06 20.89 -14.67
C GLU A 165 20.93 20.91 -15.71
N PRO A 166 20.90 21.82 -16.70
CA PRO A 166 19.86 21.85 -17.73
C PRO A 166 19.84 20.61 -18.64
N PHE A 167 20.90 19.80 -18.63
CA PHE A 167 21.06 18.60 -19.45
C PHE A 167 20.87 17.30 -18.66
N MET A 168 20.51 17.40 -17.38
CA MET A 168 20.25 16.23 -16.53
C MET A 168 19.04 15.40 -16.96
N ASP A 169 18.21 15.94 -17.85
CA ASP A 169 17.10 15.19 -18.45
C ASP A 169 17.59 13.99 -19.28
N ILE A 170 18.79 14.08 -19.89
CA ILE A 170 19.44 12.95 -20.59
C ILE A 170 19.72 11.79 -19.61
N TYR A 171 20.14 12.13 -18.38
CA TYR A 171 20.33 11.15 -17.32
C TYR A 171 19.00 10.54 -16.88
N VAL A 172 17.99 11.37 -16.66
CA VAL A 172 16.65 10.92 -16.24
C VAL A 172 16.03 9.99 -17.30
N GLU A 173 16.17 10.31 -18.59
CA GLU A 173 15.70 9.46 -19.69
C GLU A 173 16.46 8.13 -19.75
N SER A 174 17.77 8.14 -19.52
CA SER A 174 18.54 6.90 -19.40
C SER A 174 18.08 6.04 -18.23
N GLN A 175 17.75 6.63 -17.08
CA GLN A 175 17.20 5.87 -15.94
C GLN A 175 15.79 5.34 -16.22
N ASP A 176 14.96 6.08 -16.97
CA ASP A 176 13.65 5.60 -17.43
C ASP A 176 13.80 4.35 -18.31
N ARG A 177 14.73 4.34 -19.27
CA ARG A 177 14.99 3.16 -20.11
C ARG A 177 15.49 1.97 -19.30
N ASN A 178 16.44 2.17 -18.40
CA ASN A 178 16.96 1.12 -17.51
C ASN A 178 15.85 0.50 -16.64
N LEU A 179 14.93 1.33 -16.12
CA LEU A 179 13.80 0.87 -15.32
C LEU A 179 12.75 0.12 -16.15
N THR A 180 12.56 0.50 -17.42
CA THR A 180 11.72 -0.27 -18.35
C THR A 180 12.24 -1.70 -18.50
N GLU A 181 13.53 -1.84 -18.83
CA GLU A 181 14.17 -3.15 -18.99
C GLU A 181 14.16 -3.97 -17.70
N LEU A 182 14.40 -3.33 -16.55
CA LEU A 182 14.33 -3.97 -15.24
C LEU A 182 12.91 -4.49 -14.95
N MET A 183 11.88 -3.71 -15.27
CA MET A 183 10.48 -4.11 -15.09
C MET A 183 10.11 -5.31 -15.97
N ASP A 184 10.53 -5.30 -17.23
CA ASP A 184 10.27 -6.40 -18.16
C ASP A 184 10.94 -7.69 -17.69
N ARG A 185 12.16 -7.58 -17.16
CA ARG A 185 12.87 -8.69 -16.52
C ARG A 185 12.12 -9.24 -15.32
N PHE A 186 11.63 -8.38 -14.42
CA PHE A 186 10.87 -8.81 -13.25
C PHE A 186 9.60 -9.59 -13.65
N VAL A 187 8.88 -9.13 -14.68
CA VAL A 187 7.69 -9.81 -15.19
C VAL A 187 8.03 -11.19 -15.76
N GLU A 188 9.14 -11.31 -16.50
CA GLU A 188 9.57 -12.58 -17.07
C GLU A 188 10.10 -13.56 -16.01
N ASP A 189 10.89 -13.07 -15.05
CA ASP A 189 11.39 -13.88 -13.94
C ASP A 189 10.22 -14.39 -13.08
N PHE A 190 9.20 -13.56 -12.83
CA PHE A 190 8.01 -13.99 -12.11
C PHE A 190 7.18 -15.02 -12.88
N ARG A 191 7.08 -14.88 -14.21
CA ARG A 191 6.39 -15.84 -15.08
C ARG A 191 7.09 -17.20 -15.13
N THR A 192 8.42 -17.21 -15.18
CA THR A 192 9.22 -18.43 -15.34
C THR A 192 9.49 -19.16 -14.02
N ARG A 193 9.78 -18.42 -12.94
CA ARG A 193 10.16 -19.00 -11.65
C ARG A 193 8.99 -19.12 -10.68
N GLY A 194 7.90 -18.39 -10.92
CA GLY A 194 6.79 -18.30 -9.97
C GLY A 194 7.22 -17.66 -8.65
N ILE A 195 6.46 -17.91 -7.59
CA ILE A 195 6.82 -17.42 -6.26
C ILE A 195 7.91 -18.32 -5.67
N PRO A 196 9.01 -17.75 -5.15
CA PRO A 196 10.03 -18.52 -4.47
C PRO A 196 9.39 -19.43 -3.43
N LYS A 197 9.67 -20.73 -3.49
CA LYS A 197 9.28 -21.62 -2.40
C LYS A 197 10.05 -21.18 -1.15
N PRO A 198 9.40 -21.12 0.02
CA PRO A 198 10.08 -20.76 1.25
C PRO A 198 11.27 -21.68 1.48
N THR A 199 12.45 -21.09 1.62
CA THR A 199 13.67 -21.78 2.05
C THR A 199 13.48 -22.28 3.49
N GLU A 200 14.13 -23.38 3.87
CA GLU A 200 14.07 -23.96 5.23
C GLU A 200 14.39 -22.95 6.35
N ALA A 201 15.14 -21.89 6.05
CA ALA A 201 15.41 -20.77 6.97
C ALA A 201 14.19 -19.88 7.24
N ALA A 202 13.38 -19.52 6.22
CA ALA A 202 12.17 -18.72 6.37
C ALA A 202 11.07 -19.46 7.17
N LEU A 203 11.12 -20.80 7.14
CA LEU A 203 10.26 -21.68 7.95
C LEU A 203 10.61 -21.62 9.46
N GLN A 204 11.88 -21.36 9.83
CA GLN A 204 12.32 -21.28 11.23
C GLN A 204 12.02 -19.91 11.89
N GLU A 205 12.02 -18.82 11.13
CA GLU A 205 11.64 -17.49 11.63
C GLU A 205 10.11 -17.26 11.64
N GLY A 206 9.35 -18.30 11.27
CA GLY A 206 7.90 -18.31 11.37
C GLY A 206 7.18 -17.49 10.30
N GLY A 207 7.88 -17.04 9.25
CA GLY A 207 7.36 -16.23 8.14
C GLY A 207 7.34 -16.99 6.81
N LEU A 208 6.16 -17.41 6.35
CA LEU A 208 6.00 -17.91 4.98
C LEU A 208 5.65 -16.80 3.97
N GLY A 209 5.41 -15.57 4.45
CA GLY A 209 5.09 -14.40 3.64
C GLY A 209 6.34 -13.76 3.06
N ILE A 210 6.88 -14.35 1.99
CA ILE A 210 8.10 -13.85 1.33
C ILE A 210 7.74 -12.57 0.56
N VAL A 211 8.34 -11.45 0.98
CA VAL A 211 8.38 -10.23 0.17
C VAL A 211 9.09 -10.55 -1.14
N LEU A 212 8.49 -10.17 -2.27
CA LEU A 212 9.06 -10.49 -3.57
C LEU A 212 10.46 -9.87 -3.72
N PRO A 213 11.48 -10.64 -4.14
CA PRO A 213 12.85 -10.13 -4.29
C PRO A 213 12.93 -8.95 -5.28
N SER A 214 12.08 -8.97 -6.31
CA SER A 214 11.95 -7.89 -7.30
C SER A 214 11.64 -6.53 -6.66
N CYS A 215 10.99 -6.50 -5.50
CA CYS A 215 10.72 -5.28 -4.76
C CYS A 215 12.00 -4.70 -4.14
N ALA A 216 12.82 -5.55 -3.51
CA ALA A 216 14.08 -5.13 -2.91
C ALA A 216 15.02 -4.58 -4.00
N ASP A 217 15.14 -5.29 -5.13
CA ASP A 217 15.96 -4.86 -6.27
C ASP A 217 15.51 -3.50 -6.83
N LEU A 218 14.20 -3.26 -6.92
CA LEU A 218 13.64 -1.99 -7.38
C LEU A 218 14.06 -0.82 -6.46
N PHE A 219 13.93 -0.99 -5.15
CA PHE A 219 14.27 0.06 -4.19
C PHE A 219 15.78 0.28 -4.02
N VAL A 220 16.59 -0.78 -4.16
CA VAL A 220 18.05 -0.65 -4.27
C VAL A 220 18.43 0.17 -5.51
N PHE A 221 17.78 -0.07 -6.65
CA PHE A 221 17.97 0.72 -7.86
C PHE A 221 17.59 2.19 -7.65
N PHE A 222 16.45 2.47 -7.02
CA PHE A 222 16.04 3.85 -6.68
C PHE A 222 17.04 4.54 -5.76
N LYS A 223 17.53 3.86 -4.72
CA LYS A 223 18.56 4.39 -3.82
C LYS A 223 19.82 4.77 -4.59
N LYS A 224 20.28 3.90 -5.49
CA LYS A 224 21.47 4.16 -6.32
C LYS A 224 21.25 5.38 -7.23
N CYS A 225 20.12 5.45 -7.92
CA CYS A 225 19.79 6.58 -8.79
C CYS A 225 19.71 7.91 -8.03
N MET A 226 19.11 7.90 -6.84
CA MET A 226 19.00 9.07 -5.98
C MET A 226 20.37 9.54 -5.47
N LEU A 227 21.22 8.61 -5.00
CA LEU A 227 22.57 8.95 -4.54
C LEU A 227 23.43 9.49 -5.67
N GLN A 228 23.38 8.86 -6.86
CA GLN A 228 24.09 9.33 -8.04
C GLN A 228 23.60 10.71 -8.47
N CYS A 229 22.28 10.93 -8.58
CA CYS A 229 21.72 12.22 -8.97
C CYS A 229 22.13 13.32 -7.98
N GLY A 230 22.00 13.07 -6.67
CA GLY A 230 22.38 14.03 -5.63
C GLY A 230 23.89 14.32 -5.54
N GLN A 231 24.75 13.47 -6.11
CA GLN A 231 26.19 13.75 -6.23
C GLN A 231 26.54 14.59 -7.46
N LEU A 232 25.74 14.50 -8.53
CA LEU A 232 26.01 15.14 -9.81
C LEU A 232 25.44 16.55 -9.92
N THR A 233 24.43 16.87 -9.10
CA THR A 233 23.66 18.11 -9.20
C THR A 233 23.76 18.93 -7.93
N TYR A 234 23.80 20.25 -8.08
CA TYR A 234 23.78 21.20 -6.96
C TYR A 234 22.41 21.85 -6.77
N GLY A 235 21.52 21.71 -7.76
CA GLY A 235 20.11 22.08 -7.72
C GLY A 235 19.18 20.87 -7.54
N GLY A 236 18.03 21.09 -6.89
CA GLY A 236 17.04 20.03 -6.61
C GLY A 236 16.17 19.62 -7.81
N GLN A 237 16.22 20.35 -8.93
CA GLN A 237 15.31 20.13 -10.08
C GLN A 237 15.48 18.75 -10.75
N ALA A 238 16.71 18.24 -10.86
CA ALA A 238 16.96 16.91 -11.42
C ALA A 238 16.41 15.79 -10.54
N LEU A 239 16.42 15.97 -9.21
CA LEU A 239 15.81 15.04 -8.26
C LEU A 239 14.28 15.06 -8.36
N VAL A 240 13.66 16.21 -8.65
CA VAL A 240 12.22 16.31 -8.93
C VAL A 240 11.87 15.57 -10.23
N GLN A 241 12.65 15.74 -11.30
CA GLN A 241 12.44 14.99 -12.53
C GLN A 241 12.58 13.47 -12.32
N LEU A 242 13.59 13.05 -11.57
CA LEU A 242 13.80 11.65 -11.19
C LEU A 242 12.65 11.10 -10.32
N THR A 243 12.08 11.93 -9.45
CA THR A 243 10.87 11.60 -8.66
C THR A 243 9.71 11.23 -9.58
N GLY A 244 9.51 11.98 -10.67
CA GLY A 244 8.50 11.66 -11.68
C GLY A 244 8.68 10.27 -12.31
N VAL A 245 9.93 9.89 -12.58
CA VAL A 245 10.27 8.55 -13.07
C VAL A 245 9.98 7.49 -12.02
N PHE A 246 10.37 7.69 -10.76
CA PHE A 246 10.08 6.76 -9.67
C PHE A 246 8.57 6.56 -9.48
N ARG A 247 7.78 7.63 -9.51
CA ARG A 247 6.30 7.56 -9.46
C ARG A 247 5.74 6.68 -10.57
N LYS A 248 6.21 6.86 -11.81
CA LYS A 248 5.81 6.03 -12.97
C LYS A 248 6.10 4.55 -12.72
N TYR A 249 7.29 4.20 -12.24
CA TYR A 249 7.66 2.79 -12.04
C TYR A 249 7.08 2.15 -10.78
N LEU A 250 6.77 2.90 -9.73
CA LEU A 250 6.01 2.40 -8.59
C LEU A 250 4.60 1.98 -9.02
N LYS A 251 3.92 2.81 -9.82
CA LYS A 251 2.62 2.47 -10.42
C LYS A 251 2.72 1.30 -11.41
N ALA A 252 3.77 1.27 -12.23
CA ALA A 252 4.01 0.16 -13.15
C ALA A 252 4.26 -1.16 -12.39
N TYR A 253 5.03 -1.12 -11.30
CA TYR A 253 5.28 -2.29 -10.45
C TYR A 253 3.97 -2.79 -9.84
N ALA A 254 3.17 -1.91 -9.22
CA ALA A 254 1.89 -2.30 -8.64
C ALA A 254 0.94 -2.93 -9.68
N SER A 255 0.83 -2.33 -10.87
CA SER A 255 -0.08 -2.84 -11.91
C SER A 255 0.42 -4.11 -12.61
N ARG A 256 1.69 -4.14 -13.04
CA ARG A 256 2.27 -5.22 -13.85
C ARG A 256 2.75 -6.41 -13.03
N MET A 257 3.24 -6.18 -11.81
CA MET A 257 3.77 -7.24 -10.94
C MET A 257 2.77 -7.71 -9.90
N LEU A 258 2.05 -6.80 -9.23
CA LEU A 258 1.18 -7.18 -8.13
C LEU A 258 -0.24 -7.49 -8.63
N ILE A 259 -0.93 -6.51 -9.21
CA ILE A 259 -2.34 -6.62 -9.62
C ILE A 259 -2.52 -7.65 -10.75
N ALA A 260 -1.66 -7.63 -11.77
CA ALA A 260 -1.75 -8.58 -12.89
C ALA A 260 -1.60 -10.05 -12.46
N ASN A 261 -1.01 -10.28 -11.29
CA ASN A 261 -0.77 -11.60 -10.74
C ASN A 261 -1.79 -12.04 -9.68
N LEU A 262 -2.69 -11.16 -9.26
CA LEU A 262 -3.83 -11.52 -8.42
C LEU A 262 -4.88 -12.28 -9.24
N PRO A 263 -5.59 -13.24 -8.64
CA PRO A 263 -6.75 -13.86 -9.28
C PRO A 263 -7.76 -12.80 -9.70
N LYS A 264 -8.19 -12.83 -10.97
CA LYS A 264 -9.26 -11.96 -11.43
C LYS A 264 -10.55 -12.40 -10.74
N THR A 265 -11.14 -11.52 -9.93
CA THR A 265 -12.46 -11.76 -9.35
C THR A 265 -13.47 -11.95 -10.48
N LEU A 266 -14.09 -13.13 -10.58
CA LEU A 266 -15.17 -13.38 -11.55
C LEU A 266 -16.46 -12.58 -11.24
N SER A 267 -16.45 -11.74 -10.20
CA SER A 267 -17.67 -11.25 -9.54
C SER A 267 -18.22 -9.92 -10.08
N THR A 268 -17.68 -9.34 -11.15
CA THR A 268 -18.20 -8.05 -11.67
C THR A 268 -18.38 -7.94 -13.18
N SER A 269 -17.93 -8.91 -13.99
CA SER A 269 -18.11 -8.91 -15.46
C SER A 269 -19.11 -9.96 -15.97
N ALA A 270 -19.43 -10.98 -15.16
CA ALA A 270 -20.38 -12.02 -15.55
C ALA A 270 -21.86 -11.55 -15.54
N SER A 271 -22.19 -10.49 -14.81
CA SER A 271 -23.55 -9.94 -14.72
C SER A 271 -23.97 -9.10 -15.93
N ILE A 272 -23.02 -8.68 -16.79
CA ILE A 272 -23.32 -7.87 -17.98
C ILE A 272 -23.21 -8.71 -19.28
N ALA A 273 -22.31 -9.70 -19.31
CA ALA A 273 -22.12 -10.56 -20.49
C ALA A 273 -23.17 -11.67 -20.65
N ALA A 274 -23.87 -12.06 -19.57
CA ALA A 274 -24.92 -13.07 -19.62
C ALA A 274 -26.21 -12.61 -20.33
N ALA A 275 -26.38 -11.31 -20.58
CA ALA A 275 -27.63 -10.77 -21.11
C ALA A 275 -27.67 -10.62 -22.66
N THR A 276 -26.55 -10.73 -23.38
CA THR A 276 -26.52 -10.34 -24.81
C THR A 276 -25.74 -11.25 -25.78
N SER A 277 -25.39 -12.48 -25.42
CA SER A 277 -24.75 -13.39 -26.40
C SER A 277 -25.09 -14.86 -26.19
N GLY A 278 -26.27 -15.25 -26.66
CA GLY A 278 -26.73 -16.64 -26.73
C GLY A 278 -26.04 -17.50 -27.81
N LEU A 279 -24.72 -17.35 -28.02
CA LEU A 279 -24.00 -18.15 -29.04
C LEU A 279 -22.57 -18.59 -28.64
N LEU A 280 -22.22 -18.56 -27.34
CA LEU A 280 -20.97 -19.15 -26.82
C LEU A 280 -21.25 -20.38 -25.94
N GLN A 281 -22.32 -21.12 -26.24
CA GLN A 281 -22.72 -22.34 -25.53
C GLN A 281 -22.26 -23.62 -26.25
N THR A 282 -20.99 -23.69 -26.71
CA THR A 282 -20.49 -24.89 -27.41
C THR A 282 -19.11 -25.38 -26.95
N PHE A 283 -18.46 -24.73 -25.97
CA PHE A 283 -17.19 -25.22 -25.40
C PHE A 283 -17.20 -25.44 -23.89
N MET A 284 -18.38 -25.49 -23.25
CA MET A 284 -18.47 -25.83 -21.82
C MET A 284 -19.45 -26.96 -21.60
N LYS A 285 -18.98 -28.19 -21.80
CA LYS A 285 -19.59 -29.38 -21.21
C LYS A 285 -18.51 -30.44 -20.98
N GLU A 286 -17.90 -30.40 -19.80
CA GLU A 286 -17.70 -31.57 -18.93
C GLU A 286 -17.03 -31.14 -17.61
N GLY A 287 -17.66 -31.50 -16.49
CA GLY A 287 -17.15 -31.33 -15.13
C GLY A 287 -17.82 -30.20 -14.34
N GLU A 288 -18.51 -30.54 -13.26
CA GLU A 288 -19.13 -29.63 -12.29
C GLU A 288 -18.19 -28.48 -11.89
N ALA A 289 -18.49 -27.26 -12.31
CA ALA A 289 -17.86 -26.06 -11.76
C ALA A 289 -18.44 -25.77 -10.38
N ALA A 290 -18.09 -26.60 -9.39
CA ALA A 290 -17.95 -26.11 -8.03
C ALA A 290 -16.99 -24.92 -8.08
N PRO A 291 -17.20 -23.84 -7.31
CA PRO A 291 -16.20 -22.78 -7.21
C PRO A 291 -14.91 -23.43 -6.74
N THR A 292 -13.92 -23.52 -7.63
CA THR A 292 -12.65 -24.17 -7.34
C THR A 292 -12.01 -23.40 -6.23
N ARG A 293 -12.05 -23.99 -5.03
CA ARG A 293 -11.32 -23.57 -3.82
C ARG A 293 -9.93 -23.10 -4.24
N MET A 294 -9.50 -21.92 -3.77
CA MET A 294 -8.16 -21.46 -4.05
C MET A 294 -7.14 -22.51 -3.60
N THR A 295 -6.21 -22.82 -4.49
CA THR A 295 -5.12 -23.74 -4.17
C THR A 295 -4.21 -23.12 -3.11
N GLU A 296 -3.51 -23.94 -2.35
CA GLU A 296 -2.54 -23.46 -1.35
C GLU A 296 -1.45 -22.57 -1.98
N GLU A 297 -1.09 -22.85 -3.23
CA GLU A 297 -0.17 -22.02 -4.01
C GLU A 297 -0.72 -20.62 -4.32
N GLU A 298 -2.01 -20.51 -4.66
CA GLU A 298 -2.64 -19.22 -4.91
C GLU A 298 -2.86 -18.43 -3.61
N LEU A 299 -3.17 -19.09 -2.49
CA LEU A 299 -3.24 -18.44 -1.18
C LEU A 299 -1.88 -17.86 -0.78
N ARG A 300 -0.81 -18.64 -0.94
CA ARG A 300 0.56 -18.17 -0.74
C ARG A 300 0.87 -16.98 -1.63
N LYS A 301 0.44 -17.03 -2.90
CA LYS A 301 0.61 -15.94 -3.87
C LYS A 301 -0.03 -14.64 -3.45
N ILE A 302 -1.29 -14.67 -3.02
CA ILE A 302 -1.96 -13.47 -2.53
C ILE A 302 -1.24 -12.93 -1.29
N CYS A 303 -0.87 -13.80 -0.34
CA CYS A 303 -0.18 -13.37 0.87
C CYS A 303 1.18 -12.72 0.57
N SER A 304 1.99 -13.30 -0.33
CA SER A 304 3.26 -12.68 -0.75
C SER A 304 3.07 -11.35 -1.47
N ILE A 305 2.04 -11.21 -2.31
CA ILE A 305 1.72 -9.92 -2.96
C ILE A 305 1.29 -8.88 -1.91
N LEU A 306 0.51 -9.29 -0.92
CA LEU A 306 0.06 -8.44 0.18
C LEU A 306 1.23 -7.93 1.03
N THR A 307 2.14 -8.82 1.47
CA THR A 307 3.32 -8.41 2.24
C THR A 307 4.28 -7.56 1.42
N THR A 308 4.42 -7.84 0.12
CA THR A 308 5.21 -7.00 -0.79
C THR A 308 4.61 -5.61 -0.92
N ALA A 309 3.28 -5.48 -1.07
CA ALA A 309 2.63 -4.18 -1.16
C ALA A 309 2.78 -3.36 0.13
N GLU A 310 2.73 -4.00 1.30
CA GLU A 310 3.04 -3.35 2.58
C GLU A 310 4.47 -2.83 2.61
N TYR A 311 5.45 -3.67 2.26
CA TYR A 311 6.84 -3.27 2.21
C TYR A 311 7.04 -2.10 1.23
N CYS A 312 6.36 -2.11 0.07
CA CYS A 312 6.37 -0.97 -0.85
C CYS A 312 5.83 0.30 -0.19
N CYS A 313 4.68 0.25 0.50
CA CYS A 313 4.11 1.41 1.18
C CYS A 313 5.12 2.03 2.18
N GLU A 314 5.69 1.20 3.04
CA GLU A 314 6.63 1.66 4.08
C GLU A 314 7.92 2.21 3.45
N THR A 315 8.43 1.56 2.41
CA THR A 315 9.65 1.97 1.72
C THR A 315 9.47 3.22 0.87
N VAL A 316 8.32 3.41 0.24
CA VAL A 316 7.99 4.65 -0.49
C VAL A 316 7.99 5.85 0.43
N GLN A 317 7.45 5.71 1.66
CA GLN A 317 7.49 6.80 2.64
C GLN A 317 8.92 7.20 2.98
N GLN A 318 9.80 6.22 3.25
CA GLN A 318 11.21 6.50 3.56
C GLN A 318 11.97 7.09 2.37
N LEU A 319 11.67 6.64 1.15
CA LEU A 319 12.23 7.20 -0.08
C LEU A 319 11.81 8.66 -0.26
N GLU A 320 10.55 9.01 -0.01
CA GLU A 320 10.05 10.38 -0.08
C GLU A 320 10.80 11.30 0.89
N ASP A 321 10.98 10.88 2.14
CA ASP A 321 11.67 11.66 3.16
C ASP A 321 13.14 11.90 2.76
N LYS A 322 13.85 10.86 2.28
CA LYS A 322 15.24 10.98 1.81
C LYS A 322 15.38 11.83 0.54
N LEU A 323 14.39 11.79 -0.35
CA LEU A 323 14.37 12.66 -1.54
C LEU A 323 14.14 14.13 -1.17
N LYS A 324 13.22 14.41 -0.23
CA LYS A 324 12.98 15.77 0.30
C LYS A 324 14.21 16.33 1.00
N GLU A 325 14.89 15.51 1.80
CA GLU A 325 16.14 15.87 2.47
C GLU A 325 17.22 16.30 1.44
N LYS A 326 17.37 15.55 0.34
CA LYS A 326 18.37 15.82 -0.69
C LYS A 326 18.01 16.95 -1.65
N ALA A 327 16.74 17.15 -1.96
CA ALA A 327 16.28 18.20 -2.89
C ALA A 327 16.29 19.61 -2.27
N GLY A 328 16.31 19.69 -0.93
CA GLY A 328 16.27 20.94 -0.19
C GLY A 328 14.86 21.56 -0.10
N PRO A 329 14.68 22.59 0.74
CA PRO A 329 13.36 23.12 1.12
C PRO A 329 12.58 23.74 -0.04
N THR A 330 13.26 24.24 -1.08
CA THR A 330 12.63 24.86 -2.25
C THR A 330 11.84 23.86 -3.10
N PHE A 331 12.35 22.64 -3.25
CA PHE A 331 11.76 21.61 -4.12
C PHE A 331 11.07 20.48 -3.34
N ALA A 332 11.22 20.44 -2.01
CA ALA A 332 10.60 19.43 -1.16
C ALA A 332 9.07 19.39 -1.27
N LEU A 333 8.41 20.53 -1.56
CA LEU A 333 6.96 20.61 -1.75
C LEU A 333 6.47 19.95 -3.05
N GLU A 334 7.34 19.78 -4.06
CA GLU A 334 6.98 19.12 -5.32
C GLU A 334 7.10 17.58 -5.24
N ILE A 335 7.80 17.09 -4.21
CA ILE A 335 8.02 15.67 -3.95
C ILE A 335 6.91 15.16 -3.03
N ASP A 336 6.13 14.22 -3.53
CA ASP A 336 4.96 13.63 -2.87
C ASP A 336 4.68 12.26 -3.49
N PHE A 337 4.56 11.21 -2.70
CA PHE A 337 4.23 9.88 -3.21
C PHE A 337 2.90 9.35 -2.66
N ALA A 338 2.03 10.23 -2.14
CA ALA A 338 0.74 9.84 -1.57
C ALA A 338 -0.11 9.01 -2.57
N ALA A 339 -0.14 9.40 -3.84
CA ALA A 339 -0.88 8.68 -4.87
C ALA A 339 -0.31 7.26 -5.13
N GLU A 340 1.02 7.12 -5.11
CA GLU A 340 1.69 5.83 -5.27
C GLU A 340 1.47 4.92 -4.05
N GLN A 341 1.52 5.48 -2.83
CA GLN A 341 1.18 4.76 -1.61
C GLN A 341 -0.27 4.29 -1.61
N GLU A 342 -1.21 5.11 -2.09
CA GLU A 342 -2.62 4.73 -2.21
C GLU A 342 -2.80 3.52 -3.15
N VAL A 343 -2.07 3.46 -4.26
CA VAL A 343 -2.10 2.31 -5.17
C VAL A 343 -1.68 1.02 -4.46
N PHE A 344 -0.61 1.04 -3.66
CA PHE A 344 -0.20 -0.15 -2.89
C PHE A 344 -1.21 -0.50 -1.79
N ASN A 345 -1.78 0.49 -1.08
CA ASN A 345 -2.87 0.26 -0.12
C ASN A 345 -4.12 -0.38 -0.78
N ASN A 346 -4.42 -0.01 -2.03
CA ASN A 346 -5.48 -0.64 -2.82
C ASN A 346 -5.16 -2.10 -3.15
N VAL A 347 -3.89 -2.43 -3.45
CA VAL A 347 -3.44 -3.83 -3.63
C VAL A 347 -3.62 -4.63 -2.35
N ILE A 348 -3.23 -4.09 -1.20
CA ILE A 348 -3.42 -4.72 0.12
C ILE A 348 -4.91 -5.00 0.36
N THR A 349 -5.76 -3.99 0.17
CA THR A 349 -7.21 -4.12 0.39
C THR A 349 -7.83 -5.16 -0.53
N THR A 350 -7.46 -5.18 -1.80
CA THR A 350 -7.93 -6.17 -2.79
C THR A 350 -7.48 -7.58 -2.42
N SER A 351 -6.23 -7.74 -1.98
CA SER A 351 -5.67 -9.03 -1.55
C SER A 351 -6.43 -9.58 -0.34
N ILE A 352 -6.71 -8.75 0.68
CA ILE A 352 -7.52 -9.15 1.83
C ILE A 352 -8.93 -9.56 1.40
N GLN A 353 -9.55 -8.81 0.48
CA GLN A 353 -10.90 -9.11 0.00
C GLN A 353 -10.97 -10.45 -0.73
N LEU A 354 -9.94 -10.78 -1.53
CA LEU A 354 -9.84 -12.09 -2.21
C LEU A 354 -9.77 -13.24 -1.21
N LEU A 355 -8.93 -13.12 -0.17
CA LEU A 355 -8.82 -14.11 0.90
C LEU A 355 -10.16 -14.29 1.63
N VAL A 356 -10.86 -13.19 1.94
CA VAL A 356 -12.18 -13.24 2.59
C VAL A 356 -13.18 -13.98 1.70
N ASN A 357 -13.21 -13.64 0.41
CA ASN A 357 -14.14 -14.26 -0.54
C ASN A 357 -13.90 -15.77 -0.72
N ASP A 358 -12.63 -16.22 -0.72
CA ASP A 358 -12.31 -17.65 -0.78
C ASP A 358 -12.86 -18.43 0.43
N LEU A 359 -12.66 -17.90 1.64
CA LEU A 359 -13.19 -18.51 2.85
C LEU A 359 -14.72 -18.51 2.88
N GLU A 360 -15.36 -17.40 2.48
CA GLU A 360 -16.82 -17.32 2.39
C GLU A 360 -17.41 -18.28 1.38
N THR A 361 -16.77 -18.41 0.22
CA THR A 361 -17.19 -19.33 -0.84
C THR A 361 -17.03 -20.77 -0.38
N SER A 362 -16.00 -21.08 0.41
CA SER A 362 -15.82 -22.39 1.04
C SER A 362 -16.91 -22.71 2.07
N CYS A 363 -17.46 -21.71 2.77
CA CYS A 363 -18.57 -21.91 3.70
C CYS A 363 -19.96 -21.99 3.01
N GLU A 364 -20.09 -21.54 1.76
CA GLU A 364 -21.37 -21.45 1.05
C GLU A 364 -22.11 -22.80 0.93
N PRO A 365 -21.46 -23.93 0.56
CA PRO A 365 -22.16 -25.21 0.44
C PRO A 365 -22.81 -25.66 1.75
N ALA A 366 -22.17 -25.40 2.88
CA ALA A 366 -22.72 -25.71 4.20
C ALA A 366 -23.94 -24.82 4.52
N LEU A 367 -23.89 -23.53 4.16
CA LEU A 367 -25.04 -22.62 4.31
C LEU A 367 -26.21 -22.99 3.39
N ILE A 368 -25.95 -23.54 2.19
CA ILE A 368 -26.98 -24.08 1.30
C ILE A 368 -27.56 -25.39 1.87
N ALA A 369 -26.73 -26.26 2.44
CA ALA A 369 -27.20 -27.48 3.10
C ALA A 369 -28.10 -27.14 4.30
N MET A 370 -27.80 -26.07 5.04
CA MET A 370 -28.63 -25.56 6.13
C MET A 370 -30.04 -25.17 5.65
N THR A 371 -30.17 -24.49 4.51
CA THR A 371 -31.48 -24.05 4.00
C THR A 371 -32.31 -25.19 3.40
N LYS A 372 -31.66 -26.25 2.91
CA LYS A 372 -32.31 -27.45 2.37
C LYS A 372 -32.75 -28.46 3.43
N ARG A 373 -32.29 -28.32 4.67
CA ARG A 373 -32.66 -29.23 5.76
C ARG A 373 -34.14 -29.06 6.12
N GLN A 374 -34.83 -30.17 6.33
CA GLN A 374 -36.23 -30.17 6.78
C GLN A 374 -36.32 -29.83 8.27
N TRP A 375 -36.33 -28.54 8.61
CA TRP A 375 -36.39 -28.05 9.99
C TRP A 375 -37.71 -28.35 10.69
N LEU A 376 -38.78 -28.60 9.93
CA LEU A 376 -40.08 -28.96 10.48
C LEU A 376 -40.12 -30.38 11.07
N SER A 377 -39.34 -31.33 10.51
CA SER A 377 -39.34 -32.74 10.92
C SER A 377 -38.33 -33.05 12.02
N VAL A 378 -37.75 -32.03 12.65
CA VAL A 378 -36.82 -32.20 13.77
C VAL A 378 -37.66 -32.43 15.03
N GLU A 379 -37.61 -33.66 15.56
CA GLU A 379 -38.42 -34.08 16.72
C GLU A 379 -37.68 -33.93 18.06
N ALA A 380 -36.35 -33.97 18.04
CA ALA A 380 -35.52 -33.81 19.23
C ALA A 380 -34.28 -32.98 18.93
N VAL A 381 -33.83 -32.24 19.95
CA VAL A 381 -32.55 -31.53 19.95
C VAL A 381 -31.43 -32.54 20.19
N GLY A 382 -30.35 -32.44 19.43
CA GLY A 382 -29.17 -33.29 19.53
C GLY A 382 -27.88 -32.48 19.43
N ASP A 383 -26.81 -33.16 19.03
CA ASP A 383 -25.50 -32.54 18.83
C ASP A 383 -25.49 -31.51 17.69
N GLN A 384 -24.37 -30.80 17.54
CA GLN A 384 -24.21 -29.78 16.49
C GLN A 384 -24.56 -30.30 15.10
N SER A 385 -25.24 -29.48 14.32
CA SER A 385 -25.65 -29.84 12.96
C SER A 385 -24.47 -30.02 12.01
N GLY A 386 -24.63 -30.89 11.01
CA GLY A 386 -23.57 -31.18 10.02
C GLY A 386 -23.04 -29.95 9.28
N PHE A 387 -23.88 -28.92 9.04
CA PHE A 387 -23.42 -27.68 8.42
C PHE A 387 -22.47 -26.88 9.32
N VAL A 388 -22.69 -26.88 10.64
CA VAL A 388 -21.79 -26.25 11.62
C VAL A 388 -20.46 -26.98 11.61
N THR A 389 -20.47 -28.32 11.66
CA THR A 389 -19.25 -29.14 11.56
C THR A 389 -18.46 -28.84 10.30
N ALA A 390 -19.12 -28.72 9.15
CA ALA A 390 -18.48 -28.39 7.87
C ALA A 390 -17.85 -26.99 7.89
N ILE A 391 -18.57 -25.97 8.34
CA ILE A 391 -18.03 -24.60 8.48
C ILE A 391 -16.81 -24.58 9.40
N LEU A 392 -16.92 -25.22 10.58
CA LEU A 392 -15.82 -25.30 11.55
C LEU A 392 -14.59 -26.01 10.96
N SER A 393 -14.78 -27.07 10.18
CA SER A 393 -13.69 -27.77 9.49
C SER A 393 -12.96 -26.83 8.53
N HIS A 394 -13.68 -26.09 7.68
CA HIS A 394 -13.08 -25.13 6.75
C HIS A 394 -12.30 -24.01 7.47
N LEU A 395 -12.86 -23.46 8.56
CA LEU A 395 -12.19 -22.42 9.35
C LEU A 395 -10.91 -22.96 10.00
N ARG A 396 -10.96 -24.16 10.59
CA ARG A 396 -9.82 -24.79 11.27
C ARG A 396 -8.70 -25.19 10.31
N THR A 397 -8.99 -25.48 9.05
CA THR A 397 -7.95 -25.76 8.05
C THR A 397 -7.35 -24.49 7.45
N THR A 398 -8.17 -23.48 7.17
CA THR A 398 -7.73 -22.30 6.40
C THR A 398 -7.04 -21.26 7.27
N LEU A 399 -7.55 -21.01 8.48
CA LEU A 399 -7.05 -19.93 9.35
C LEU A 399 -5.61 -20.15 9.83
N PRO A 400 -5.17 -21.36 10.26
CA PRO A 400 -3.78 -21.57 10.64
C PRO A 400 -2.82 -21.32 9.48
N THR A 401 -3.15 -21.81 8.28
CA THR A 401 -2.34 -21.60 7.07
C THR A 401 -2.20 -20.12 6.74
N LEU A 402 -3.31 -19.36 6.72
CA LEU A 402 -3.25 -17.91 6.51
C LEU A 402 -2.48 -17.17 7.61
N ARG A 403 -2.60 -17.61 8.87
CA ARG A 403 -1.85 -17.03 9.99
C ARG A 403 -0.34 -17.22 9.81
N THR A 404 0.09 -18.38 9.33
CA THR A 404 1.51 -18.67 9.06
C THR A 404 2.04 -17.85 7.87
N TYR A 405 1.23 -17.66 6.83
CA TYR A 405 1.60 -16.79 5.70
C TYR A 405 1.67 -15.30 6.06
N LEU A 406 0.85 -14.84 7.01
CA LEU A 406 0.76 -13.43 7.43
C LEU A 406 1.37 -13.17 8.82
N SER A 407 2.31 -13.99 9.24
CA SER A 407 2.90 -13.95 10.59
C SER A 407 3.78 -12.72 10.84
N SER A 408 4.46 -12.22 9.79
CA SER A 408 5.19 -10.95 9.77
C SER A 408 4.23 -9.76 9.80
N SER A 409 3.09 -9.86 9.11
CA SER A 409 2.12 -8.77 8.94
C SER A 409 0.79 -9.02 9.66
N ARG A 410 0.85 -9.29 10.98
CA ARG A 410 -0.31 -9.73 11.81
C ARG A 410 -1.51 -8.77 11.78
N LYS A 411 -1.28 -7.48 11.52
CA LYS A 411 -2.35 -6.47 11.39
C LYS A 411 -3.32 -6.84 10.27
N PHE A 412 -2.84 -7.41 9.17
CA PHE A 412 -3.69 -7.80 8.05
C PHE A 412 -4.46 -9.09 8.30
N PHE A 413 -3.89 -10.05 9.04
CA PHE A 413 -4.66 -11.21 9.51
C PHE A 413 -5.84 -10.79 10.40
N THR A 414 -5.61 -9.79 11.26
CA THR A 414 -6.69 -9.21 12.08
C THR A 414 -7.74 -8.51 11.24
N GLN A 415 -7.33 -7.70 10.25
CA GLN A 415 -8.26 -7.05 9.31
C GLN A 415 -9.05 -8.06 8.48
N PHE A 416 -8.42 -9.15 8.05
CA PHE A 416 -9.08 -10.28 7.38
C PHE A 416 -10.18 -10.87 8.25
N CYS A 417 -9.91 -11.18 9.52
CA CYS A 417 -10.92 -11.71 10.45
C CYS A 417 -12.09 -10.74 10.61
N ILE A 418 -11.81 -9.44 10.77
CA ILE A 418 -12.83 -8.40 10.90
C ILE A 418 -13.70 -8.31 9.64
N LYS A 419 -13.08 -8.27 8.46
CA LYS A 419 -13.80 -8.22 7.18
C LYS A 419 -14.64 -9.47 6.97
N PHE A 420 -14.09 -10.66 7.21
CA PHE A 420 -14.83 -11.91 7.14
C PHE A 420 -16.05 -11.92 8.06
N ALA A 421 -15.92 -11.52 9.33
CA ALA A 421 -17.07 -11.46 10.24
C ALA A 421 -18.14 -10.46 9.76
N ASN A 422 -17.73 -9.31 9.22
CA ASN A 422 -18.65 -8.29 8.70
C ASN A 422 -19.45 -8.75 7.48
N THR A 423 -18.91 -9.65 6.66
CA THR A 423 -19.58 -10.14 5.44
C THR A 423 -20.28 -11.48 5.68
N PHE A 424 -19.67 -12.38 6.44
CA PHE A 424 -20.19 -13.71 6.76
C PHE A 424 -21.42 -13.64 7.66
N ILE A 425 -21.43 -12.81 8.72
CA ILE A 425 -22.55 -12.77 9.67
C ILE A 425 -23.86 -12.30 9.01
N PRO A 426 -23.90 -11.20 8.25
CA PRO A 426 -25.11 -10.81 7.51
C PRO A 426 -25.56 -11.90 6.54
N LYS A 427 -24.62 -12.58 5.87
CA LYS A 427 -24.91 -13.69 4.96
C LYS A 427 -25.52 -14.88 5.70
N TYR A 428 -24.98 -15.25 6.87
CA TYR A 428 -25.53 -16.29 7.73
C TYR A 428 -26.98 -15.96 8.16
N ILE A 429 -27.23 -14.72 8.61
CA ILE A 429 -28.59 -14.25 8.96
C ILE A 429 -29.53 -14.34 7.74
N ALA A 430 -29.06 -13.95 6.56
CA ALA A 430 -29.85 -14.06 5.33
C ALA A 430 -30.21 -15.52 5.00
N HIS A 431 -29.34 -16.49 5.30
CA HIS A 431 -29.65 -17.91 5.16
C HIS A 431 -30.60 -18.43 6.25
N ILE A 432 -30.51 -17.92 7.50
CA ILE A 432 -31.49 -18.22 8.55
C ILE A 432 -32.91 -17.88 8.06
N TYR A 433 -33.11 -16.69 7.48
CA TYR A 433 -34.43 -16.30 6.95
C TYR A 433 -34.94 -17.21 5.81
N LYS A 434 -34.06 -17.96 5.14
CA LYS A 434 -34.42 -18.92 4.09
C LYS A 434 -34.78 -20.29 4.66
N CYS A 435 -34.45 -20.59 5.91
CA CYS A 435 -34.90 -21.79 6.58
C CYS A 435 -36.40 -21.63 6.91
N LYS A 436 -37.27 -22.16 6.06
CA LYS A 436 -38.72 -22.15 6.26
C LYS A 436 -39.38 -23.36 5.60
N PRO A 437 -40.36 -24.01 6.25
CA PRO A 437 -40.88 -23.74 7.60
C PRO A 437 -40.02 -24.38 8.73
N ILE A 438 -40.07 -23.81 9.94
CA ILE A 438 -39.32 -24.29 11.12
C ILE A 438 -40.28 -24.66 12.27
N SER A 439 -40.08 -25.82 12.90
CA SER A 439 -40.78 -26.21 14.14
C SER A 439 -40.13 -25.59 15.39
N PRO A 440 -40.81 -25.48 16.54
CA PRO A 440 -40.19 -24.99 17.77
C PRO A 440 -38.91 -25.74 18.16
N VAL A 441 -38.90 -27.07 18.02
CA VAL A 441 -37.72 -27.92 18.30
C VAL A 441 -36.62 -27.72 17.25
N GLY A 442 -36.97 -27.56 15.98
CA GLY A 442 -36.01 -27.20 14.93
C GLY A 442 -35.37 -25.83 15.14
N ALA A 443 -36.14 -24.85 15.63
CA ALA A 443 -35.63 -23.53 15.99
C ALA A 443 -34.69 -23.59 17.21
N GLU A 444 -34.98 -24.45 18.18
CA GLU A 444 -34.11 -24.70 19.33
C GLU A 444 -32.75 -25.28 18.89
N GLN A 445 -32.75 -26.29 18.02
CA GLN A 445 -31.52 -26.84 17.44
C GLN A 445 -30.71 -25.77 16.69
N LEU A 446 -31.37 -24.98 15.83
CA LEU A 446 -30.71 -23.92 15.06
C LEU A 446 -30.18 -22.80 15.96
N LEU A 447 -30.80 -22.56 17.12
CA LEU A 447 -30.31 -21.62 18.13
C LEU A 447 -29.03 -22.13 18.79
N LEU A 448 -28.95 -23.42 19.13
CA LEU A 448 -27.71 -24.04 19.64
C LEU A 448 -26.58 -24.00 18.61
N ASP A 449 -26.90 -24.32 17.35
CA ASP A 449 -25.96 -24.23 16.23
C ASP A 449 -25.43 -22.78 16.05
N THR A 450 -26.33 -21.79 16.16
CA THR A 450 -25.99 -20.37 16.09
C THR A 450 -25.09 -19.95 17.25
N HIS A 451 -25.37 -20.42 18.47
CA HIS A 451 -24.51 -20.17 19.61
C HIS A 451 -23.12 -20.79 19.42
N MET A 452 -23.03 -22.01 18.88
CA MET A 452 -21.74 -22.64 18.58
C MET A 452 -20.94 -21.85 17.53
N LEU A 453 -21.59 -21.37 16.47
CA LEU A 453 -20.94 -20.49 15.50
C LEU A 453 -20.49 -19.18 16.14
N LYS A 454 -21.27 -18.62 17.08
CA LYS A 454 -20.90 -17.40 17.81
C LYS A 454 -19.64 -17.61 18.65
N THR A 455 -19.53 -18.71 19.40
CA THR A 455 -18.34 -18.98 20.22
C THR A 455 -17.09 -19.15 19.35
N VAL A 456 -17.20 -19.88 18.23
CA VAL A 456 -16.08 -20.05 17.29
C VAL A 456 -15.70 -18.75 16.60
N LEU A 457 -16.68 -17.94 16.17
CA LEU A 457 -16.41 -16.64 15.56
C LEU A 457 -15.76 -15.66 16.55
N LEU A 458 -16.08 -15.73 17.85
CA LEU A 458 -15.41 -14.92 18.87
C LEU A 458 -13.94 -15.32 19.02
N ASP A 459 -13.63 -16.62 18.90
CA ASP A 459 -12.27 -17.16 18.97
C ASP A 459 -11.54 -17.15 17.61
N LEU A 460 -12.15 -16.62 16.54
CA LEU A 460 -11.61 -16.70 15.17
C LEU A 460 -10.16 -16.21 15.04
N PRO A 461 -9.76 -15.05 15.63
CA PRO A 461 -8.38 -14.58 15.52
C PRO A 461 -7.37 -15.48 16.23
N SER A 462 -7.79 -16.19 17.26
CA SER A 462 -7.00 -17.13 18.08
C SER A 462 -7.12 -18.59 17.61
N LEU A 463 -8.04 -18.90 16.70
CA LEU A 463 -8.36 -20.28 16.31
C LEU A 463 -7.13 -21.00 15.72
N GLY A 464 -6.62 -22.02 16.41
CA GLY A 464 -5.43 -22.76 16.01
C GLY A 464 -4.10 -22.05 16.28
N SER A 465 -4.08 -21.03 17.15
CA SER A 465 -2.85 -20.39 17.64
C SER A 465 -2.35 -21.09 18.90
N GLN A 466 -1.06 -21.38 18.98
CA GLN A 466 -0.42 -21.86 20.22
C GLN A 466 -0.33 -20.77 21.30
N ILE A 467 -0.41 -19.50 20.89
CA ILE A 467 -0.40 -18.34 21.79
C ILE A 467 -1.82 -17.76 21.80
N SER A 468 -2.57 -18.01 22.88
CA SER A 468 -3.90 -17.44 23.06
C SER A 468 -3.79 -15.95 23.40
N ARG A 469 -4.07 -15.09 22.41
CA ARG A 469 -4.23 -13.64 22.62
C ARG A 469 -5.71 -13.30 22.56
N LYS A 470 -6.13 -12.36 23.41
CA LYS A 470 -7.51 -11.87 23.38
C LYS A 470 -7.81 -11.17 22.05
N PRO A 471 -8.92 -11.50 21.38
CA PRO A 471 -9.37 -10.80 20.18
C PRO A 471 -9.54 -9.29 20.40
N PRO A 472 -9.34 -8.45 19.38
CA PRO A 472 -9.57 -7.01 19.48
C PRO A 472 -11.02 -6.69 19.89
N ALA A 473 -11.20 -5.70 20.77
CA ALA A 473 -12.53 -5.33 21.26
C ALA A 473 -13.51 -4.93 20.13
N SER A 474 -13.00 -4.28 19.08
CA SER A 474 -13.78 -3.92 17.88
C SER A 474 -14.31 -5.16 17.16
N PHE A 475 -13.51 -6.21 17.03
CA PHE A 475 -13.91 -7.49 16.44
C PHE A 475 -14.98 -8.17 17.29
N THR A 476 -14.72 -8.33 18.58
CA THR A 476 -15.65 -8.96 19.53
C THR A 476 -17.01 -8.26 19.51
N LYS A 477 -17.03 -6.92 19.44
CA LYS A 477 -18.27 -6.14 19.37
C LYS A 477 -19.10 -6.43 18.11
N ILE A 478 -18.44 -6.58 16.95
CA ILE A 478 -19.10 -6.92 15.68
C ILE A 478 -19.74 -8.31 15.78
N VAL A 479 -18.98 -9.31 16.24
CA VAL A 479 -19.47 -10.69 16.37
C VAL A 479 -20.62 -10.77 17.37
N LEU A 480 -20.47 -10.15 18.55
CA LEU A 480 -21.53 -10.13 19.56
C LEU A 480 -22.80 -9.46 19.04
N LYS A 481 -22.71 -8.28 18.42
CA LYS A 481 -23.88 -7.57 17.90
C LYS A 481 -24.62 -8.41 16.85
N GLY A 482 -23.88 -8.91 15.85
CA GLY A 482 -24.49 -9.62 14.73
C GLY A 482 -25.02 -11.01 15.09
N MET A 483 -24.23 -11.81 15.82
CA MET A 483 -24.67 -13.16 16.22
C MET A 483 -25.75 -13.13 17.31
N THR A 484 -25.75 -12.14 18.21
CA THR A 484 -26.86 -11.99 19.17
C THR A 484 -28.16 -11.61 18.46
N LYS A 485 -28.12 -10.81 17.38
CA LYS A 485 -29.29 -10.59 16.53
C LYS A 485 -29.80 -11.91 15.93
N ALA A 486 -28.90 -12.77 15.42
CA ALA A 486 -29.26 -14.10 14.90
C ALA A 486 -29.93 -14.98 15.98
N GLU A 487 -29.39 -15.00 17.20
CA GLU A 487 -30.01 -15.70 18.35
C GLU A 487 -31.40 -15.14 18.69
N MET A 488 -31.58 -13.81 18.70
CA MET A 488 -32.86 -13.19 19.01
C MET A 488 -33.92 -13.52 17.96
N ILE A 489 -33.56 -13.53 16.67
CA ILE A 489 -34.46 -13.96 15.58
C ILE A 489 -35.00 -15.37 15.86
N LEU A 490 -34.12 -16.31 16.19
CA LEU A 490 -34.51 -17.70 16.47
C LEU A 490 -35.37 -17.81 17.74
N LYS A 491 -35.07 -17.03 18.79
CA LYS A 491 -35.91 -16.97 20.01
C LYS A 491 -37.33 -16.47 19.71
N VAL A 492 -37.49 -15.48 18.82
CA VAL A 492 -38.82 -15.03 18.39
C VAL A 492 -39.52 -16.13 17.58
N VAL A 493 -38.79 -16.84 16.70
CA VAL A 493 -39.36 -17.97 15.94
C VAL A 493 -39.85 -19.09 16.87
N MET A 494 -39.23 -19.29 18.03
CA MET A 494 -39.69 -20.24 19.05
C MET A 494 -40.93 -19.76 19.84
N ALA A 495 -41.15 -18.46 19.96
CA ALA A 495 -42.24 -17.92 20.78
C ALA A 495 -43.64 -18.33 20.26
N PRO A 496 -44.60 -18.69 21.13
CA PRO A 496 -45.97 -18.98 20.72
C PRO A 496 -46.62 -17.80 19.98
N HIS A 497 -47.45 -18.09 18.99
CA HIS A 497 -48.09 -17.07 18.12
C HIS A 497 -49.63 -17.11 18.16
N ASP A 498 -50.22 -17.83 19.11
CA ASP A 498 -51.68 -17.96 19.26
C ASP A 498 -52.36 -16.61 19.53
N SER A 499 -51.65 -15.68 20.19
CA SER A 499 -52.08 -14.31 20.42
C SER A 499 -51.20 -13.33 19.64
N PRO A 500 -51.74 -12.66 18.60
CA PRO A 500 -50.98 -11.69 17.80
C PRO A 500 -50.41 -10.52 18.61
N LYS A 501 -51.12 -10.05 19.64
CA LYS A 501 -50.66 -8.94 20.50
C LYS A 501 -49.41 -9.32 21.30
N ILE A 502 -49.46 -10.46 22.00
CA ILE A 502 -48.35 -10.93 22.84
C ILE A 502 -47.12 -11.25 21.99
N PHE A 503 -47.33 -11.77 20.78
CA PHE A 503 -46.24 -12.04 19.85
C PHE A 503 -45.53 -10.77 19.38
N VAL A 504 -46.29 -9.74 18.98
CA VAL A 504 -45.74 -8.45 18.53
C VAL A 504 -44.98 -7.75 19.66
N GLU A 505 -45.50 -7.78 20.90
CA GLU A 505 -44.80 -7.24 22.08
C GLU A 505 -43.45 -7.93 22.31
N LYS A 506 -43.42 -9.27 22.26
CA LYS A 506 -42.18 -10.06 22.39
C LYS A 506 -41.20 -9.81 21.25
N PHE A 507 -41.71 -9.62 20.02
CA PHE A 507 -40.89 -9.25 18.87
C PHE A 507 -40.21 -7.89 19.08
N LEU A 508 -40.97 -6.86 19.47
CA LEU A 508 -40.43 -5.52 19.76
C LEU A 508 -39.43 -5.54 20.94
N GLN A 509 -39.64 -6.41 21.93
CA GLN A 509 -38.73 -6.54 23.07
C GLN A 509 -37.40 -7.18 22.68
N LEU A 510 -37.42 -8.25 21.87
CA LEU A 510 -36.22 -9.00 21.49
C LEU A 510 -35.49 -8.39 20.28
N LEU A 511 -36.21 -7.65 19.44
CA LEU A 511 -35.74 -7.06 18.20
C LEU A 511 -36.26 -5.61 18.04
N PRO A 512 -35.75 -4.65 18.85
CA PRO A 512 -36.24 -3.29 18.88
C PRO A 512 -35.93 -2.48 17.60
N ASP A 513 -34.84 -2.81 16.91
CA ASP A 513 -34.38 -2.12 15.69
C ASP A 513 -34.92 -2.74 14.38
N SER A 514 -35.83 -3.72 14.48
CA SER A 514 -36.35 -4.46 13.32
C SER A 514 -37.48 -3.72 12.62
N ASP A 515 -37.69 -3.98 11.33
CA ASP A 515 -38.73 -3.37 10.49
C ASP A 515 -39.89 -4.35 10.19
N THR A 516 -40.93 -3.86 9.49
CA THR A 516 -42.08 -4.68 9.08
C THR A 516 -41.67 -5.83 8.15
N ASN A 517 -40.62 -5.67 7.35
CA ASN A 517 -40.12 -6.72 6.47
C ASN A 517 -39.48 -7.87 7.27
N GLU A 518 -38.72 -7.56 8.32
CA GLU A 518 -38.15 -8.56 9.23
C GLU A 518 -39.26 -9.32 9.98
N LEU A 519 -40.31 -8.63 10.42
CA LEU A 519 -41.49 -9.28 11.01
C LEU A 519 -42.13 -10.26 10.01
N GLN A 520 -42.35 -9.84 8.77
CA GLN A 520 -42.93 -10.70 7.74
C GLN A 520 -42.08 -11.95 7.49
N LYS A 521 -40.74 -11.80 7.40
CA LYS A 521 -39.82 -12.95 7.25
C LYS A 521 -39.94 -13.93 8.42
N ILE A 522 -40.04 -13.45 9.66
CA ILE A 522 -40.19 -14.32 10.84
C ILE A 522 -41.53 -15.06 10.83
N LEU A 523 -42.63 -14.38 10.45
CA LEU A 523 -43.94 -15.02 10.33
C LEU A 523 -43.94 -16.12 9.25
N GLU A 524 -43.22 -15.90 8.14
CA GLU A 524 -43.01 -16.93 7.11
C GLU A 524 -42.19 -18.12 7.61
N MET A 525 -41.14 -17.89 8.42
CA MET A 525 -40.35 -18.97 9.03
C MET A 525 -41.21 -19.85 9.93
N LYS A 526 -42.15 -19.25 10.67
CA LYS A 526 -43.11 -19.95 11.54
C LYS A 526 -44.27 -20.61 10.79
N ASN A 527 -44.39 -20.41 9.47
CA ASN A 527 -45.49 -20.89 8.65
C ASN A 527 -46.88 -20.32 9.02
N VAL A 528 -46.95 -19.06 9.45
CA VAL A 528 -48.21 -18.37 9.74
C VAL A 528 -48.98 -18.14 8.42
N ARG A 529 -50.29 -18.42 8.40
CA ARG A 529 -51.11 -18.27 7.19
C ARG A 529 -51.11 -16.81 6.72
N ARG A 530 -50.99 -16.59 5.40
CA ARG A 530 -50.94 -15.24 4.80
C ARG A 530 -52.13 -14.35 5.18
N GLY A 531 -53.32 -14.91 5.35
CA GLY A 531 -54.50 -14.16 5.79
C GLY A 531 -54.37 -13.58 7.21
N ASP A 532 -53.67 -14.29 8.10
CA ASP A 532 -53.50 -13.89 9.50
C ASP A 532 -52.32 -12.92 9.66
N GLN A 533 -51.33 -12.94 8.75
CA GLN A 533 -50.15 -12.08 8.79
C GLN A 533 -50.47 -10.57 8.76
N ALA A 534 -51.59 -10.18 8.12
CA ALA A 534 -52.04 -8.79 8.10
C ALA A 534 -52.30 -8.24 9.51
N VAL A 535 -52.90 -9.05 10.39
CA VAL A 535 -53.22 -8.66 11.78
C VAL A 535 -51.96 -8.39 12.58
N PHE A 536 -50.92 -9.22 12.43
CA PHE A 536 -49.63 -9.00 13.08
C PHE A 536 -48.96 -7.72 12.57
N SER A 537 -49.03 -7.46 11.27
CA SER A 537 -48.40 -6.31 10.63
C SER A 537 -49.04 -4.99 11.06
N ASP A 538 -50.38 -4.96 11.17
CA ASP A 538 -51.11 -3.78 11.62
C ASP A 538 -50.90 -3.52 13.12
N LEU A 539 -50.87 -4.55 13.95
CA LEU A 539 -50.53 -4.42 15.38
C LEU A 539 -49.10 -3.91 15.57
N TYR A 540 -48.15 -4.40 14.77
CA TYR A 540 -46.79 -3.89 14.79
C TYR A 540 -46.73 -2.43 14.35
N ARG A 541 -47.43 -2.02 13.29
CA ARG A 541 -47.47 -0.61 12.87
C ARG A 541 -48.03 0.32 13.95
N ASN A 542 -48.99 -0.16 14.74
CA ASN A 542 -49.62 0.61 15.82
C ASN A 542 -48.77 0.67 17.10
N GLN A 543 -47.87 -0.30 17.33
CA GLN A 543 -47.06 -0.41 18.55
C GLN A 543 -45.58 -0.05 18.34
N ALA A 544 -45.09 -0.12 17.10
CA ALA A 544 -43.71 0.22 16.78
C ALA A 544 -43.49 1.73 17.00
N PRO A 545 -42.37 2.14 17.60
CA PRO A 545 -42.04 3.55 17.73
C PRO A 545 -41.94 4.16 16.33
N SER A 546 -42.69 5.24 16.07
CA SER A 546 -42.77 5.94 14.79
C SER A 546 -41.38 6.37 14.29
N THR A 547 -40.68 5.48 13.61
CA THR A 547 -39.36 5.73 13.03
C THR A 547 -39.50 5.79 11.51
N SER A 548 -40.45 6.60 11.02
CA SER A 548 -40.63 6.95 9.60
C SER A 548 -41.79 7.96 9.43
N GLN A 549 -41.65 9.19 9.95
CA GLN A 549 -42.44 10.35 9.48
C GLN A 549 -41.76 11.67 9.90
N SER A 550 -40.60 11.95 9.33
CA SER A 550 -40.01 13.31 9.35
C SER A 550 -39.11 13.56 8.14
N HIS A 551 -39.58 13.23 6.93
CA HIS A 551 -38.92 13.71 5.70
C HIS A 551 -39.82 13.83 4.45
N ALA A 552 -41.15 13.81 4.58
CA ALA A 552 -42.05 13.86 3.41
C ALA A 552 -43.21 14.86 3.54
N ALA A 553 -42.99 15.97 4.23
CA ALA A 553 -43.94 17.09 4.25
C ALA A 553 -43.19 18.42 4.33
N HIS A 554 -42.59 18.82 3.22
CA HIS A 554 -42.48 20.22 2.75
C HIS A 554 -41.80 20.22 1.39
N ALA A 555 -42.57 19.89 0.36
CA ALA A 555 -42.23 20.19 -1.02
C ALA A 555 -43.44 20.90 -1.63
N HIS A 556 -43.49 22.23 -1.43
CA HIS A 556 -43.98 23.22 -2.38
C HIS A 556 -43.85 24.61 -1.75
N GLY A 557 -43.09 25.49 -2.42
CA GLY A 557 -43.12 26.92 -2.15
C GLY A 557 -41.75 27.57 -1.94
N ASP A 558 -41.24 28.12 -3.03
CA ASP A 558 -40.41 29.31 -3.13
C ASP A 558 -38.86 29.27 -3.17
N VAL A 559 -38.43 30.11 -4.11
CA VAL A 559 -37.13 30.26 -4.75
C VAL A 559 -36.41 31.45 -4.11
N SER A 560 -35.17 31.26 -3.64
CA SER A 560 -34.01 32.19 -3.84
C SER A 560 -32.99 32.19 -2.69
N ALA A 561 -31.73 32.40 -3.10
CA ALA A 561 -30.61 33.01 -2.38
C ALA A 561 -29.69 32.15 -1.47
N LEU A 562 -28.56 31.73 -2.07
CA LEU A 562 -27.16 31.96 -1.66
C LEU A 562 -26.73 31.98 -0.17
N SER A 563 -25.66 31.21 0.09
CA SER A 563 -24.50 31.46 0.99
C SER A 563 -24.44 30.77 2.38
N GLY A 564 -23.23 30.26 2.70
CA GLY A 564 -22.70 30.22 4.07
C GLY A 564 -22.69 28.85 4.75
N GLY A 565 -21.50 28.31 5.01
CA GLY A 565 -21.31 27.10 5.83
C GLY A 565 -21.54 27.30 7.33
N GLY A 566 -21.76 26.21 8.06
CA GLY A 566 -21.79 26.16 9.53
C GLY A 566 -22.36 24.84 10.06
N GLU A 567 -21.57 24.07 10.81
CA GLU A 567 -21.98 22.86 11.54
C GLU A 567 -23.05 23.14 12.61
N PRO A 568 -23.92 22.17 12.97
CA PRO A 568 -25.05 22.40 13.88
C PRO A 568 -24.66 22.46 15.37
N GLU A 569 -25.04 23.55 16.04
CA GLU A 569 -24.79 23.90 17.46
C GLU A 569 -25.39 22.95 18.52
N SER A 570 -26.12 21.90 18.14
CA SER A 570 -26.79 20.99 19.09
C SER A 570 -25.82 20.18 19.96
N GLY A 571 -24.59 19.95 19.47
CA GLY A 571 -23.57 19.17 20.20
C GLY A 571 -22.87 19.92 21.34
N ARG A 572 -22.85 21.26 21.32
CA ARG A 572 -22.15 22.08 22.34
C ARG A 572 -22.96 22.22 23.63
N ILE A 573 -24.29 22.32 23.51
CA ILE A 573 -25.20 22.46 24.67
C ILE A 573 -25.22 21.19 25.52
N LYS A 574 -25.26 20.00 24.91
CA LYS A 574 -25.21 18.71 25.64
C LYS A 574 -23.88 18.46 26.35
N LYS A 575 -22.76 18.98 25.82
CA LYS A 575 -21.45 18.91 26.49
C LYS A 575 -21.35 19.86 27.69
N LEU A 576 -22.03 21.01 27.65
CA LEU A 576 -22.09 21.94 28.77
C LEU A 576 -22.93 21.38 29.93
N GLU A 577 -24.07 20.73 29.64
CA GLU A 577 -24.92 20.11 30.67
C GLU A 577 -24.24 18.94 31.39
N MET A 578 -23.40 18.15 30.69
CA MET A 578 -22.61 17.09 31.35
C MET A 578 -21.50 17.64 32.26
N LEU A 579 -20.92 18.80 31.93
CA LEU A 579 -19.87 19.41 32.75
C LEU A 579 -20.41 20.07 34.02
N ILE A 580 -21.65 20.57 34.00
CA ILE A 580 -22.30 21.15 35.18
C ILE A 580 -22.76 20.06 36.16
N ARG A 581 -23.17 18.89 35.66
CA ARG A 581 -23.64 17.77 36.50
C ARG A 581 -22.52 17.04 37.26
N ASN A 582 -21.27 17.16 36.82
CA ASN A 582 -20.10 16.55 37.47
C ASN A 582 -19.42 17.46 38.51
N ARG A 583 -20.01 18.64 38.82
CA ARG A 583 -19.49 19.57 39.83
C ARG A 583 -20.50 19.97 40.91
N LEU A 584 -21.63 19.26 41.02
CA LEU A 584 -22.59 19.39 42.13
C LEU A 584 -22.70 18.10 42.91
#